data_AF-A0A8E2DZ44-F1
#
_entry.id   AF-A0A8E2DZ44-F1
#
_cell.length_a   1.000
_cell.length_b   1.000
_cell.length_c   1.000
_cell.angle_alpha   90.00
_cell.angle_beta   90.00
_cell.angle_gamma   90.00
#
_symmetry.space_group_name_H-M   'P 1'
#
loop_
_entity.id
_entity.type
_entity.pdbx_description
1 polymer ?
#
loop_
_entity_poly.entity_id
_entity_poly.type
_entity_poly.pdbx_seq_one_letter_code
_entity_poly.pdbx_strand_id
1 'polypeptide(L)' 'VILIDNNSVHVEESIIQIIEAAGYVVRFPSLYSPDFNSIKSTFLVLKSP' A
#
# COMPACT_ATOMS: atom_id res chain seq x y z
N VAL A 1 8.47 -1.15 -7.01
CA VAL A 1 8.15 -1.26 -5.57
C VAL A 1 6.70 -0.87 -5.39
N ILE A 2 5.92 -1.68 -4.67
CA ILE A 2 4.52 -1.41 -4.34
C ILE A 2 4.43 -1.14 -2.84
N LEU A 3 3.85 -0.01 -2.46
CA LEU A 3 3.56 0.33 -1.07
C LEU A 3 2.10 -0.02 -0.78
N ILE A 4 1.86 -0.86 0.22
CA ILE A 4 0.51 -1.30 0.62
C ILE A 4 0.35 -1.04 2.12
N ASP A 5 -0.85 -0.68 2.58
CA ASP A 5 -1.13 -0.52 4.01
C ASP A 5 -1.16 -1.87 4.75
N ASN A 6 -1.11 -1.82 6.08
CA ASN A 6 -1.00 -2.99 6.95
C ASN A 6 -2.34 -3.70 7.22
N ASN A 7 -3.32 -3.60 6.32
CA ASN A 7 -4.57 -4.34 6.47
C ASN A 7 -4.25 -5.86 6.51
N SER A 8 -4.96 -6.62 7.35
CA SER A 8 -4.73 -8.05 7.53
C SER A 8 -4.77 -8.84 6.21
N VAL A 9 -5.61 -8.42 5.27
CA VAL A 9 -5.71 -9.05 3.94
C VAL A 9 -4.46 -8.79 3.10
N HIS A 10 -3.85 -7.62 3.22
CA HIS A 10 -2.71 -7.21 2.40
C HIS A 10 -1.38 -7.79 2.87
N VAL A 11 -1.29 -8.15 4.15
CA VAL A 11 -0.12 -8.80 4.74
C VAL A 11 -0.19 -10.33 4.67
N GLU A 12 -1.26 -10.89 4.10
CA GLU A 12 -1.33 -12.33 3.84
C GLU A 12 -0.20 -12.75 2.90
N GLU A 13 0.48 -13.83 3.26
CA GLU A 13 1.64 -14.34 2.54
C GLU A 13 1.31 -14.65 1.06
N SER A 14 0.11 -15.18 0.81
CA SER A 14 -0.38 -15.48 -0.54
C SER A 14 -0.41 -14.23 -1.44
N ILE A 15 -0.83 -13.09 -0.90
CA ILE A 15 -0.89 -11.82 -1.62
C ILE A 15 0.52 -11.31 -1.89
N ILE A 16 1.41 -11.37 -0.89
CA ILE A 16 2.82 -10.96 -1.05
C ILE A 16 3.50 -11.80 -2.13
N GLN A 17 3.33 -13.12 -2.09
CA GLN A 17 3.92 -14.05 -3.06
C GLN A 17 3.44 -13.78 -4.48
N ILE A 18 2.15 -13.49 -4.70
CA ILE A 18 1.60 -13.14 -6.02
C ILE A 18 2.27 -11.87 -6.56
N ILE A 19 2.44 -10.85 -5.71
CA ILE A 19 3.03 -9.58 -6.12
C ILE A 19 4.52 -9.73 -6.41
N GLU A 20 5.23 -10.49 -5.59
CA GLU A 20 6.66 -10.77 -5.78
C GLU A 20 6.92 -11.65 -7.01
N ALA A 21 6.06 -12.64 -7.28
CA ALA A 21 6.12 -13.47 -8.49
C ALA A 21 5.92 -12.64 -9.77
N ALA A 22 5.18 -11.53 -9.69
CA ALA A 22 5.04 -10.57 -10.78
C ALA A 22 6.26 -9.63 -10.94
N GLY A 23 7.32 -9.82 -10.14
CA GLY A 23 8.57 -9.05 -10.22
C GLY A 23 8.57 -7.74 -9.44
N TYR A 24 7.58 -7.52 -8.57
CA TYR A 24 7.51 -6.34 -7.72
C TYR A 24 8.09 -6.63 -6.33
N VAL A 25 8.49 -5.56 -5.63
CA VAL A 25 8.88 -5.63 -4.21
C VAL A 25 7.78 -4.97 -3.40
N VAL A 26 7.26 -5.68 -2.41
CA VAL A 26 6.25 -5.16 -1.48
C VAL A 26 6.93 -4.41 -0.33
N ARG A 27 6.38 -3.26 0.04
CA ARG A 27 6.76 -2.48 1.22
C ARG A 27 5.51 -2.12 2.00
N PHE A 28 5.65 -2.10 3.31
CA PHE A 28 4.61 -1.67 4.23
C PHE A 28 5.09 -0.41 4.97
N PRO A 29 4.25 0.63 5.13
CA PRO A 29 4.58 1.76 5.97
C PRO A 29 4.50 1.34 7.45
N SER A 30 5.03 2.18 8.34
CA SER A 30 4.76 2.03 9.77
C SER A 30 3.26 2.04 10.07
N LEU A 31 2.85 1.37 11.15
CA LEU A 31 1.44 1.38 11.61
C LEU A 31 0.93 2.82 11.79
N TYR A 32 -0.34 3.05 11.43
CA TYR A 32 -1.01 4.35 11.54
C TYR A 32 -0.25 5.53 10.90
N SER A 33 0.49 5.27 9.81
CA SER A 33 1.33 6.27 9.16
C SER A 33 0.82 6.64 7.76
N PRO A 34 -0.40 7.24 7.65
CA PRO A 34 -1.03 7.54 6.36
C PRO A 34 -0.26 8.59 5.56
N ASP A 35 0.57 9.41 6.20
CA ASP A 35 1.40 10.44 5.55
C ASP A 35 2.51 9.84 4.68
N PHE A 36 2.87 8.58 4.91
CA PHE A 36 3.85 7.86 4.09
C PHE A 36 3.21 7.16 2.89
N ASN A 37 1.88 7.17 2.78
CA ASN A 37 1.17 6.66 1.61
C ASN A 37 0.75 7.82 0.70
N SER A 38 1.42 7.95 -0.45
CA SER A 38 1.19 9.03 -1.42
C SER A 38 -0.25 9.08 -1.95
N ILE A 39 -1.01 7.98 -1.85
CA ILE A 39 -2.42 7.93 -2.27
C ILE A 39 -3.30 8.93 -1.52
N LYS A 40 -2.91 9.31 -0.29
CA LYS A 40 -3.61 10.32 0.51
C LYS A 40 -3.75 11.63 -0.26
N SER A 41 -2.69 12.07 -0.93
CA SER A 41 -2.67 13.31 -1.72
C SER A 41 -3.59 13.20 -2.94
N THR A 42 -3.60 12.06 -3.61
CA THR A 42 -4.52 11.79 -4.74
C THR A 42 -5.97 11.89 -4.28
N PHE A 43 -6.32 11.29 -3.14
CA PHE A 43 -7.68 11.38 -2.60
C PHE A 43 -8.07 12.77 -2.13
N LEU A 44 -7.12 13.59 -1.65
CA LEU A 44 -7.40 15.00 -1.34
C LEU A 44 -7.80 15.78 -2.59
N VAL A 45 -7.10 15.57 -3.71
CA VAL A 45 -7.47 16.16 -5.00
C VAL A 45 -8.84 15.68 -5.46
N LEU A 46 -9.09 14.36 -5.42
CA LEU A 46 -10.37 13.78 -5.85
C LEU A 46 -11.57 14.23 -5.00
N LYS A 47 -11.34 14.61 -3.74
CA LYS A 47 -12.39 15.13 -2.84
C LYS A 47 -12.53 16.64 -2.88
N SER A 48 -11.68 17.33 -3.63
CA SER A 48 -11.74 18.79 -3.76
C SER A 48 -12.93 19.16 -4.68
N PRO A 49 -13.74 20.15 -4.30
CA PRO A 49 -14.97 20.52 -5.01
C PRO A 49 -14.72 21.09 -6.41
#